data_AF-T0FBP0-F1
#
_entry.id   AF-T0FBP0-F1
#
_cell.length_a   1.000
_cell.length_b   1.000
_cell.length_c   1.000
_cell.angle_alpha   90.00
_cell.angle_beta   90.00
_cell.angle_gamma   90.00
#
_symmetry.space_group_name_H-M   'P 1'
#
loop_
_entity.id
_entity.type
_entity.pdbx_description
1 polymer ?
#
loop_
_entity_poly.entity_id
_entity_poly.type
_entity_poly.pdbx_seq_one_letter_code
_entity_poly.pdbx_strand_id
1 'polypeptide(L)'
;MRHHSVITILLFTLTLLPLAGIFSSQPADLETEINALLSTLDSCNGCTFIRNGSEHTVHEAKAHLLRKYEATKGRIKTTEDFIVGLASKSSITGIPYKIRFPDGKEIESEKWLMDQLTKLRKPAAPAKKNK
;
A
#
# COMPACT_ATOMS: atom_id res chain seq x y z
N MET A 1 -3.59 -23.35 -76.36
CA MET A 1 -3.91 -22.12 -75.60
C MET A 1 -3.61 -22.45 -74.13
N ARG A 2 -2.47 -22.03 -73.56
CA ARG A 2 -2.33 -20.79 -72.74
C ARG A 2 -3.31 -20.86 -71.53
N HIS A 3 -2.94 -21.00 -70.25
CA HIS A 3 -1.87 -20.39 -69.46
C HIS A 3 -1.64 -21.12 -68.09
N HIS A 4 -0.39 -21.02 -67.58
CA HIS A 4 0.13 -20.91 -66.20
C HIS A 4 -0.62 -21.55 -65.00
N SER A 5 -0.02 -22.50 -64.26
CA SER A 5 0.80 -22.29 -63.05
C SER A 5 0.33 -21.15 -62.14
N VAL A 6 -0.31 -21.44 -61.00
CA VAL A 6 -0.05 -20.76 -59.71
C VAL A 6 -0.50 -21.66 -58.53
N ILE A 7 0.47 -22.21 -57.81
CA ILE A 7 0.36 -22.53 -56.38
C ILE A 7 0.27 -21.19 -55.65
N THR A 8 -0.78 -20.92 -54.87
CA THR A 8 -0.65 -19.94 -53.77
C THR A 8 -1.56 -20.33 -52.62
N ILE A 9 -0.87 -20.85 -51.61
CA ILE A 9 -1.28 -21.08 -50.23
C ILE A 9 -2.08 -19.88 -49.73
N LEU A 10 -3.28 -20.12 -49.19
CA LEU A 10 -4.10 -19.12 -48.52
C LEU A 10 -3.34 -18.63 -47.27
N LEU A 11 -2.66 -17.49 -47.38
CA LEU A 11 -1.94 -16.86 -46.27
C LEU A 11 -2.93 -16.38 -45.19
N PHE A 12 -2.81 -16.96 -44.00
CA PHE A 12 -3.45 -16.52 -42.76
C PHE A 12 -2.69 -15.29 -42.24
N THR A 13 -3.12 -14.07 -42.58
CA THR A 13 -2.53 -12.84 -42.03
C THR A 13 -3.20 -12.50 -40.70
N LEU A 14 -2.66 -13.05 -39.62
CA LEU A 14 -3.03 -12.70 -38.25
C LEU A 14 -2.43 -11.33 -37.91
N THR A 15 -3.22 -10.26 -38.01
CA THR A 15 -2.85 -8.91 -37.57
C THR A 15 -2.94 -8.83 -36.04
N LEU A 16 -1.79 -8.95 -35.38
CA LEU A 16 -1.70 -8.79 -33.93
C LEU A 16 -1.65 -7.29 -33.57
N LEU A 17 -2.80 -6.73 -33.20
CA LEU A 17 -2.91 -5.36 -32.67
C LEU A 17 -2.45 -5.35 -31.20
N PRO A 18 -1.45 -4.54 -30.78
CA PRO A 18 -1.08 -4.47 -29.39
C PRO A 18 -2.12 -3.63 -28.64
N LEU A 19 -2.88 -4.27 -27.75
CA LEU A 19 -3.76 -3.59 -26.81
C LEU A 19 -2.88 -2.93 -25.73
N ALA A 20 -2.55 -1.65 -25.93
CA ALA A 20 -1.94 -0.84 -24.88
C ALA A 20 -3.00 -0.63 -23.78
N GLY A 21 -2.95 -1.46 -22.74
CA GLY A 21 -3.81 -1.33 -21.57
C GLY A 21 -3.51 -0.01 -20.84
N ILE A 22 -4.48 0.90 -20.85
CA ILE A 22 -4.47 2.08 -19.99
C ILE A 22 -4.76 1.56 -18.58
N PHE A 23 -3.74 1.44 -17.74
CA PHE A 23 -3.93 1.21 -16.30
C PHE A 23 -4.54 2.47 -15.69
N SER A 24 -5.86 2.47 -15.53
CA SER A 24 -6.55 3.47 -14.71
C SER A 24 -6.32 3.14 -13.24
N SER A 25 -5.60 4.00 -12.52
CA SER A 25 -5.47 3.89 -11.06
C SER A 25 -6.78 4.36 -10.41
N GLN A 26 -7.75 3.47 -10.32
CA GLN A 26 -8.96 3.72 -9.54
C GLN A 26 -8.55 3.89 -8.07
N PRO A 27 -9.08 4.88 -7.33
CA PRO A 27 -8.77 5.00 -5.90
C PRO A 27 -9.17 3.70 -5.21
N ALA A 28 -8.22 3.11 -4.48
CA ALA A 28 -8.47 1.92 -3.69
C ALA A 28 -9.62 2.17 -2.72
N ASP A 29 -10.44 1.15 -2.45
CA ASP A 29 -11.39 1.25 -1.35
C ASP A 29 -10.65 1.51 -0.02
N LEU A 30 -11.32 2.18 0.91
CA LEU A 30 -10.72 2.62 2.18
C LEU A 30 -10.06 1.47 2.96
N GLU A 31 -10.69 0.30 2.98
CA GLU A 31 -10.16 -0.86 3.70
C GLU A 31 -8.90 -1.41 3.02
N THR A 32 -8.87 -1.48 1.69
CA THR A 32 -7.68 -1.81 0.93
C THR A 32 -6.55 -0.80 1.17
N GLU A 33 -6.83 0.51 1.18
CA GLU A 33 -5.81 1.53 1.43
C GLU A 33 -5.25 1.45 2.86
N ILE A 34 -6.10 1.24 3.88
CA ILE A 34 -5.67 1.03 5.26
C ILE A 34 -4.80 -0.24 5.39
N ASN A 35 -5.21 -1.35 4.77
CA ASN A 35 -4.43 -2.58 4.78
C ASN A 35 -3.07 -2.41 4.09
N ALA A 36 -3.03 -1.70 2.96
CA ALA A 36 -1.79 -1.37 2.26
C ALA A 36 -0.89 -0.47 3.13
N LEU A 37 -1.45 0.58 3.75
CA LEU A 37 -0.74 1.45 4.68
C LEU A 37 -0.14 0.64 5.85
N LEU A 38 -0.93 -0.21 6.51
CA LEU A 38 -0.43 -1.00 7.62
C LEU A 38 0.61 -2.04 7.21
N SER A 39 0.57 -2.50 5.97
CA SER A 39 1.61 -3.39 5.44
C SER A 39 2.94 -2.66 5.19
N THR A 40 2.97 -1.32 5.17
CA THR A 40 4.25 -0.58 5.15
C THR A 40 5.06 -0.78 6.45
N LEU A 41 4.41 -1.12 7.58
CA LEU A 41 5.11 -1.46 8.82
C LEU A 41 6.02 -2.69 8.64
N ASP A 42 5.60 -3.63 7.78
CA ASP A 42 6.37 -4.84 7.48
C ASP A 42 7.67 -4.52 6.70
N SER A 43 7.76 -3.33 6.08
CA SER A 43 8.99 -2.85 5.40
C SER A 43 10.01 -2.22 6.36
N CYS A 44 9.61 -1.95 7.61
CA CYS A 44 10.44 -1.31 8.63
C CYS A 44 11.22 -2.38 9.41
N ASN A 45 12.25 -2.95 8.79
CA ASN A 45 13.04 -4.02 9.39
C ASN A 45 13.69 -3.57 10.70
N GLY A 46 13.46 -4.33 11.78
CA GLY A 46 13.99 -4.04 13.11
C GLY A 46 13.30 -2.87 13.83
N CYS A 47 12.24 -2.31 13.27
CA CYS A 47 11.47 -1.27 13.94
C CYS A 47 10.61 -1.85 15.07
N THR A 48 10.43 -1.05 16.12
CA THR A 48 9.59 -1.39 17.27
C THR A 48 8.49 -0.35 17.40
N PHE A 49 7.26 -0.79 17.62
CA PHE A 49 6.12 0.08 17.87
C PHE A 49 5.95 0.27 19.38
N ILE A 50 5.94 1.51 19.84
CA ILE A 50 5.81 1.85 21.26
C ILE A 50 4.39 2.35 21.51
N ARG A 51 3.68 1.65 22.39
CA ARG A 51 2.31 1.98 22.80
C ARG A 51 2.24 2.05 24.31
N ASN A 52 1.82 3.20 24.85
CA ASN A 52 1.73 3.44 26.30
C ASN A 52 3.05 3.15 27.04
N GLY A 53 4.19 3.39 26.40
CA GLY A 53 5.52 3.09 26.96
C GLY A 53 5.96 1.63 26.85
N SER A 54 5.12 0.74 26.34
CA SER A 54 5.47 -0.67 26.09
C SER A 54 5.87 -0.90 24.64
N GLU A 55 6.85 -1.77 24.45
CA GLU A 55 7.35 -2.18 23.14
C GLU A 55 6.49 -3.30 22.55
N HIS A 56 6.25 -3.20 21.24
CA HIS A 56 5.51 -4.16 20.45
C HIS A 56 6.20 -4.35 19.12
N THR A 57 6.13 -5.57 18.61
CA THR A 57 6.52 -5.86 17.23
C THR A 57 5.62 -5.11 16.25
N VAL A 58 6.12 -4.86 15.04
CA VAL A 58 5.31 -4.28 13.95
C VAL A 58 4.07 -5.13 13.62
N HIS A 59 4.16 -6.45 13.79
CA HIS A 59 3.04 -7.37 13.58
C HIS A 59 1.94 -7.21 14.64
N GLU A 60 2.32 -7.13 15.92
CA GLU A 60 1.37 -6.86 17.01
C GLU A 60 0.71 -5.49 16.86
N ALA A 61 1.48 -4.49 16.42
CA ALA A 61 0.96 -3.16 16.14
C ALA A 61 -0.08 -3.19 15.00
N LYS A 62 0.22 -3.87 13.88
CA LYS A 62 -0.72 -4.08 12.77
C LYS A 62 -2.01 -4.73 13.25
N ALA A 63 -1.91 -5.84 13.98
CA ALA A 63 -3.08 -6.53 14.54
C ALA A 63 -3.87 -5.65 15.52
N HIS A 64 -3.19 -4.83 16.33
CA HIS A 64 -3.82 -3.86 17.22
C HIS A 64 -4.62 -2.81 16.47
N LEU A 65 -4.02 -2.21 15.44
CA LEU A 65 -4.66 -1.14 14.67
C LEU A 65 -5.83 -1.65 13.82
N LEU A 66 -5.71 -2.84 13.23
CA LEU A 66 -6.81 -3.50 12.52
C LEU A 66 -8.00 -3.78 13.45
N ARG A 67 -7.74 -4.29 14.66
CA ARG A 67 -8.80 -4.52 15.64
C ARG A 67 -9.52 -3.21 16.02
N LYS A 68 -8.78 -2.10 16.18
CA LYS A 68 -9.39 -0.78 16.42
C LYS A 68 -10.24 -0.32 15.24
N TYR A 69 -9.78 -0.55 14.01
CA TYR A 69 -10.50 -0.20 12.80
C TYR A 69 -11.83 -0.96 12.71
N GLU A 70 -11.80 -2.28 12.88
CA GLU A 70 -13.03 -3.10 12.87
C GLU A 70 -14.03 -2.66 13.95
N ALA A 71 -13.55 -2.31 15.16
CA ALA A 71 -14.41 -1.84 16.25
C ALA A 71 -15.03 -0.44 16.00
N THR A 72 -14.54 0.31 15.01
CA THR A 72 -15.01 1.66 14.69
C THR A 72 -15.49 1.80 13.24
N LYS A 73 -15.67 0.67 12.55
CA LYS A 73 -16.11 0.58 11.17
C LYS A 73 -17.42 1.36 11.01
N GLY A 74 -17.44 2.28 10.05
CA GLY A 74 -18.55 3.21 9.82
C GLY A 74 -18.34 4.64 10.35
N ARG A 75 -17.43 4.87 11.30
CA ARG A 75 -17.04 6.22 11.75
C ARG A 75 -15.84 6.79 10.99
N ILE A 76 -14.95 5.91 10.53
CA ILE A 76 -13.79 6.27 9.72
C ILE A 76 -14.23 6.46 8.27
N LYS A 77 -13.93 7.63 7.69
CA LYS A 77 -14.30 7.98 6.31
C LYS A 77 -13.09 8.07 5.38
N THR A 78 -11.92 8.35 5.94
CA THR A 78 -10.66 8.49 5.21
C THR A 78 -9.53 7.72 5.91
N THR A 79 -8.46 7.45 5.17
CA THR A 79 -7.25 6.82 5.74
C THR A 79 -6.57 7.76 6.73
N GLU A 80 -6.70 9.07 6.53
CA GLU A 80 -6.29 10.11 7.47
C GLU A 80 -7.06 10.03 8.79
N ASP A 81 -8.39 9.84 8.75
CA ASP A 81 -9.19 9.64 9.97
C ASP A 81 -8.74 8.40 10.74
N PHE A 82 -8.38 7.34 10.01
CA PHE A 82 -7.80 6.14 10.62
C PHE A 82 -6.47 6.48 11.33
N ILE A 83 -5.57 7.21 10.67
CA ILE A 83 -4.27 7.56 11.27
C ILE A 83 -4.49 8.43 12.52
N VAL A 84 -5.22 9.53 12.40
CA VAL A 84 -5.43 10.50 13.48
C VAL A 84 -6.28 9.92 14.61
N GLY A 85 -7.36 9.19 14.28
CA GLY A 85 -8.31 8.69 15.27
C GLY A 85 -7.87 7.41 15.96
N LEU A 86 -7.16 6.53 15.25
CA LEU A 86 -6.87 5.17 15.73
C LEU A 86 -5.39 4.87 15.88
N ALA A 87 -4.54 5.38 14.99
CA ALA A 87 -3.13 4.99 14.93
C ALA A 87 -2.15 6.00 15.54
N SER A 88 -2.61 7.19 15.93
CA SER A 88 -1.77 8.25 16.52
C SER A 88 -1.52 8.06 18.02
N LYS A 89 -2.54 7.63 18.77
CA LYS A 89 -2.51 7.57 20.24
C LYS A 89 -3.51 6.59 20.84
N SER A 90 -3.30 6.31 22.11
CA SER A 90 -4.24 5.51 22.91
C SER A 90 -5.50 6.29 23.18
N SER A 91 -6.65 5.72 22.84
CA SER A 91 -7.96 6.31 23.16
C SER A 91 -8.26 6.27 24.67
N ILE A 92 -7.54 5.44 25.43
CA ILE A 92 -7.74 5.27 26.88
C ILE A 92 -6.85 6.24 27.67
N THR A 93 -5.58 6.36 27.29
CA THR A 93 -4.57 7.12 28.04
C THR A 93 -4.19 8.44 27.39
N GLY A 94 -4.55 8.66 26.11
CA GLY A 94 -4.16 9.84 25.34
C GLY A 94 -2.69 9.87 24.89
N ILE A 95 -1.87 8.91 25.31
CA ILE A 95 -0.43 8.88 25.04
C ILE A 95 -0.17 8.60 23.55
N PRO A 96 0.64 9.44 22.86
CA PRO A 96 1.05 9.21 21.48
C PRO A 96 1.81 7.90 21.33
N TYR A 97 1.52 7.18 20.25
CA TYR A 97 2.30 6.02 19.86
C TYR A 97 3.55 6.48 19.11
N LYS A 98 4.58 5.65 19.13
CA LYS A 98 5.84 5.93 18.44
C LYS A 98 6.34 4.72 17.66
N ILE A 99 7.19 4.98 16.69
CA ILE A 99 8.01 3.98 16.01
C ILE A 99 9.46 4.27 16.37
N ARG A 100 10.13 3.28 16.95
CA ARG A 100 11.56 3.28 17.20
C ARG A 100 12.26 2.50 16.10
N PHE A 101 13.26 3.13 15.48
CA PHE A 101 14.10 2.53 14.46
C PHE A 101 15.27 1.74 15.08
N PRO A 102 15.96 0.89 14.30
CA PRO A 102 17.13 0.14 14.77
C PRO A 102 18.27 1.02 15.31
N ASP A 103 18.37 2.26 14.84
CA ASP A 103 19.35 3.26 15.32
C ASP A 103 18.94 3.93 16.65
N GLY A 104 17.82 3.52 17.24
CA GLY A 104 17.27 4.05 18.48
C GLY A 104 16.45 5.32 18.32
N LYS A 105 16.39 5.91 17.11
CA LYS A 105 15.59 7.11 16.88
C LYS A 105 14.10 6.78 17.00
N GLU A 106 13.36 7.66 17.66
CA GLU A 106 11.91 7.57 17.77
C GLU A 106 11.22 8.69 16.98
N ILE A 107 10.09 8.35 16.38
CA ILE A 107 9.16 9.31 15.78
C ILE A 107 7.73 8.93 16.16
N GLU A 108 6.84 9.91 16.20
CA GLU A 108 5.41 9.64 16.41
C GLU A 108 4.83 8.80 15.27
N SER A 109 3.97 7.85 15.61
CA SER A 109 3.36 6.94 14.64
C SER A 109 2.52 7.69 13.61
N GLU A 110 1.81 8.74 14.02
CA GLU A 110 1.00 9.59 13.14
C GLU A 110 1.86 10.19 12.04
N LYS A 111 2.97 10.84 12.42
CA LYS A 111 3.90 11.45 11.47
C LYS A 111 4.45 10.41 10.49
N TRP A 112 4.84 9.23 10.99
CA TRP A 112 5.36 8.18 10.14
C TRP A 112 4.32 7.62 9.18
N LEU A 113 3.11 7.31 9.66
CA LEU A 113 2.03 6.75 8.86
C LEU A 113 1.54 7.75 7.79
N MET A 114 1.51 9.05 8.10
CA MET A 114 1.19 10.08 7.10
C MET A 114 2.25 10.14 5.98
N ASP A 115 3.53 9.99 6.31
CA ASP A 115 4.60 9.90 5.31
C ASP A 115 4.47 8.63 4.45
N GLN A 116 4.15 7.49 5.08
CA GLN A 116 3.88 6.24 4.35
C GLN A 116 2.66 6.35 3.44
N LEU A 117 1.56 6.96 3.90
CA LEU A 117 0.37 7.21 3.08
C LEU A 117 0.70 8.09 1.87
N THR A 118 1.49 9.14 2.09
CA THR A 118 1.96 10.01 1.02
C THR A 118 2.81 9.24 0.00
N LYS A 119 3.69 8.33 0.45
CA LYS A 119 4.48 7.46 -0.44
C LYS A 119 3.60 6.46 -1.19
N LEU A 120 2.60 5.88 -0.53
CA LEU A 120 1.67 4.92 -1.11
C LEU A 120 0.85 5.51 -2.24
N ARG A 121 0.45 6.78 -2.12
CA ARG A 121 -0.34 7.50 -3.13
C ARG A 121 0.49 8.10 -4.27
N LYS A 122 1.83 8.14 -4.15
CA LYS A 122 2.67 8.56 -5.28
C LYS A 122 2.59 7.49 -6.38
N PRO A 123 2.45 7.88 -7.66
CA PRO A 123 2.52 6.93 -8.77
C PRO A 123 3.85 6.18 -8.66
N ALA A 124 3.81 4.85 -8.75
CA ALA A 124 5.01 4.05 -8.77
C ALA A 124 5.92 4.56 -9.88
N ALA A 125 7.05 5.17 -9.51
CA ALA A 125 8.07 5.54 -10.48
C ALA A 125 8.44 4.27 -11.25
N PRO A 126 8.59 4.33 -12.59
CA PRO A 126 8.89 3.14 -13.38
C PRO A 126 10.16 2.49 -12.82
N ALA A 127 10.02 1.26 -12.32
CA ALA A 127 11.15 0.46 -11.87
C ALA A 127 12.15 0.35 -13.02
N LYS A 128 13.33 0.97 -12.88
CA LYS A 128 14.44 0.75 -13.80
C LYS A 128 14.81 -0.73 -13.72
N LYS A 129 14.34 -1.52 -14.70
CA LYS A 129 14.90 -2.84 -14.99
C LYS A 129 16.32 -2.60 -15.48
N ASN A 130 17.31 -2.77 -14.59
CA ASN A 130 18.70 -2.89 -15.03
C ASN A 130 18.82 -4.24 -15.75
N LYS A 131 19.15 -4.19 -17.03
CA LYS A 131 19.59 -5.34 -17.83
C LYS A 131 21.11 -5.41 -17.78
#